data_AF-A0A2H0ML18-F1
#
_entry.id   AF-A0A2H0ML18-F1
#
_cell.length_a   1.000
_cell.length_b   1.000
_cell.length_c   1.000
_cell.angle_alpha   90.00
_cell.angle_beta   90.00
_cell.angle_gamma   90.00
#
_symmetry.space_group_name_H-M   'P 1'
#
loop_
_entity.id
_entity.type
_entity.pdbx_description
1 polymer ?
#
loop_
_entity_poly.entity_id
_entity_poly.type
_entity_poly.pdbx_seq_one_letter_code
_entity_poly.pdbx_strand_id
1 'polypeptide(L)'
;MTFVIDKILTPGRRDVGGAPEGADVLLASQLAGQGRDVLFVLRDDAGLSRRAAIAAYFAPEMQTIEIPAWDCLPYDRVSPRRSLVGRRLAELGKLTEPSQSGRVILTTVSALLQKVPPRAFLQGAGRALESGTQIAPDDLV
;
A
#
# COMPACT_ATOMS: atom_id res chain seq x y z
N MET A 1 -9.64 3.92 -27.33
CA MET A 1 -9.83 3.46 -25.94
C MET A 1 -9.54 4.54 -24.88
N THR A 2 -8.91 5.66 -25.24
CA THR A 2 -8.55 6.78 -24.35
C THR A 2 -9.74 7.56 -23.75
N PHE A 3 -10.81 7.74 -24.53
CA PHE A 3 -12.00 8.53 -24.13
C PHE A 3 -12.71 8.06 -22.84
N VAL A 4 -12.63 6.78 -22.49
CA VAL A 4 -13.29 6.23 -21.29
C VAL A 4 -12.47 6.51 -20.03
N ILE A 5 -11.13 6.43 -20.11
CA ILE A 5 -10.24 6.65 -18.97
C ILE A 5 -10.27 8.13 -18.55
N ASP A 6 -10.19 9.06 -19.51
CA ASP A 6 -10.26 10.50 -19.19
C ASP A 6 -11.57 10.88 -18.49
N LYS A 7 -12.66 10.22 -18.88
CA LYS A 7 -13.94 10.38 -18.20
C LYS A 7 -13.91 9.79 -16.79
N ILE A 8 -13.26 8.65 -16.55
CA ILE A 8 -13.11 8.08 -15.20
C ILE A 8 -12.26 8.98 -14.31
N LEU A 9 -11.23 9.63 -14.87
CA LEU A 9 -10.24 10.42 -14.12
C LEU A 9 -10.67 11.85 -13.77
N THR A 10 -11.75 12.37 -14.33
CA THR A 10 -12.26 13.68 -13.92
C THR A 10 -12.64 13.65 -12.43
N PRO A 11 -12.54 14.74 -11.65
CA PRO A 11 -12.97 14.71 -10.25
C PRO A 11 -14.44 14.29 -10.08
N GLY A 12 -14.77 13.55 -9.03
CA GLY A 12 -16.13 13.12 -8.70
C GLY A 12 -16.29 11.60 -8.52
N ARG A 13 -17.46 11.18 -8.03
CA ARG A 13 -17.81 9.76 -7.87
C ARG A 13 -18.33 9.19 -9.18
N ARG A 14 -17.81 8.03 -9.58
CA ARG A 14 -18.31 7.26 -10.72
C ARG A 14 -18.39 5.79 -10.38
N ASP A 15 -19.49 5.19 -10.80
CA ASP A 15 -19.64 3.75 -10.75
C ASP A 15 -19.12 3.18 -12.07
N VAL A 16 -18.13 2.31 -11.98
CA VAL A 16 -17.48 1.66 -13.12
C VAL A 16 -17.66 0.15 -12.94
N GLY A 17 -18.03 -0.55 -14.00
CA GLY A 17 -18.30 -1.98 -13.98
C GLY A 17 -18.17 -2.62 -15.36
N GLY A 18 -18.44 -3.93 -15.44
CA GLY A 18 -18.35 -4.69 -16.69
C GLY A 18 -16.95 -5.18 -17.07
N ALA A 19 -15.98 -5.03 -16.15
CA ALA A 19 -14.62 -5.54 -16.33
C ALA A 19 -14.45 -6.89 -15.62
N PRO A 20 -13.59 -7.80 -16.15
CA PRO A 20 -13.24 -9.03 -15.45
C PRO A 20 -12.45 -8.73 -14.18
N GLU A 21 -12.43 -9.69 -13.25
CA GLU A 21 -11.63 -9.57 -12.02
C GLU A 21 -10.14 -9.37 -12.37
N GLY A 22 -9.50 -8.39 -11.75
CA GLY A 22 -8.09 -8.06 -11.98
C GLY A 22 -7.85 -6.91 -12.97
N ALA A 23 -8.80 -6.61 -13.86
CA ALA A 23 -8.68 -5.44 -14.75
C ALA A 23 -8.64 -4.11 -13.98
N ASP A 24 -9.23 -4.11 -12.78
CA ASP A 24 -9.23 -3.01 -11.82
C ASP A 24 -7.83 -2.62 -11.37
N VAL A 25 -7.00 -3.59 -10.97
CA VAL A 25 -5.62 -3.31 -10.56
C VAL A 25 -4.70 -3.00 -11.74
N LEU A 26 -4.96 -3.55 -12.93
CA LEU A 26 -4.21 -3.18 -14.14
C LEU A 26 -4.44 -1.71 -14.53
N LEU A 27 -5.68 -1.24 -14.40
CA LEU A 27 -5.98 0.18 -14.58
C LEU A 27 -5.24 1.02 -13.53
N ALA A 28 -5.23 0.60 -12.26
CA ALA A 28 -4.49 1.29 -11.21
C ALA A 28 -2.98 1.35 -11.53
N SER A 29 -2.37 0.25 -11.99
CA SER A 29 -0.97 0.19 -12.41
C SER A 29 -0.68 1.10 -13.61
N GLN A 30 -1.57 1.15 -14.60
CA GLN A 30 -1.42 2.06 -15.74
C GLN A 30 -1.43 3.53 -15.31
N LEU A 31 -2.33 3.89 -14.39
CA LEU A 31 -2.39 5.24 -13.83
C LEU A 31 -1.16 5.56 -12.97
N ALA A 32 -0.66 4.59 -12.22
CA ALA A 32 0.59 4.70 -11.49
C ALA A 32 1.79 4.96 -12.41
N GLY A 33 1.85 4.27 -13.55
CA GLY A 33 2.84 4.50 -14.60
C GLY A 33 2.80 5.93 -15.19
N GLN A 34 1.71 6.67 -15.01
CA GLN A 34 1.59 8.09 -15.40
C GLN A 34 1.98 9.05 -14.28
N GLY A 35 2.60 8.57 -13.19
CA GLY A 35 3.04 9.38 -12.07
C GLY A 35 1.96 9.68 -11.03
N ARG A 36 0.86 8.92 -11.00
CA ARG A 36 -0.25 9.13 -10.05
C ARG A 36 -0.26 8.08 -8.96
N ASP A 37 -0.35 8.49 -7.70
CA ASP A 37 -0.67 7.53 -6.65
C ASP A 37 -2.14 7.09 -6.73
N VAL A 38 -2.37 5.79 -6.69
CA VAL A 38 -3.71 5.18 -6.73
C VAL A 38 -3.92 4.36 -5.47
N LEU A 39 -4.87 4.80 -4.63
CA LEU A 39 -5.34 4.03 -3.49
C LEU A 39 -6.49 3.11 -3.92
N PHE A 40 -6.27 1.81 -3.79
CA PHE A 40 -7.24 0.77 -4.08
C PHE A 40 -7.77 0.16 -2.79
N VAL A 41 -9.03 0.46 -2.47
CA VAL A 41 -9.69 -0.01 -1.24
C VAL A 41 -10.54 -1.23 -1.55
N LEU A 42 -10.10 -2.39 -1.08
CA LEU A 42 -10.70 -3.68 -1.32
C LEU A 42 -11.62 -4.10 -0.18
N ARG A 43 -12.51 -5.06 -0.46
CA ARG A 43 -13.44 -5.59 0.53
C ARG A 43 -12.73 -6.33 1.66
N ASP A 44 -11.78 -7.20 1.30
CA ASP A 44 -11.15 -8.15 2.21
C ASP A 44 -9.72 -8.50 1.77
N ASP A 45 -8.99 -9.19 2.66
CA ASP A 45 -7.57 -9.53 2.46
C ASP A 45 -7.36 -10.57 1.35
N ALA A 46 -8.38 -11.38 1.04
CA ALA A 46 -8.32 -12.34 -0.07
C ALA A 46 -8.35 -11.58 -1.41
N GLY A 47 -9.21 -10.57 -1.52
CA GLY A 47 -9.23 -9.63 -2.64
C GLY A 47 -7.91 -8.90 -2.77
N LEU A 48 -7.35 -8.41 -1.66
CA LEU A 48 -6.04 -7.74 -1.62
C LEU A 48 -4.93 -8.63 -2.17
N SER A 49 -4.81 -9.85 -1.64
CA SER A 49 -3.78 -10.81 -2.07
C SER A 49 -3.90 -11.14 -3.56
N ARG A 50 -5.12 -11.29 -4.09
CA ARG A 50 -5.33 -11.51 -5.53
C ARG A 50 -4.86 -10.33 -6.37
N ARG A 51 -5.17 -9.08 -5.99
CA ARG A 51 -4.74 -7.89 -6.75
C ARG A 51 -3.25 -7.67 -6.66
N ALA A 52 -2.65 -7.92 -5.49
CA ALA A 52 -1.21 -7.86 -5.32
C ALA A 52 -0.49 -8.83 -6.26
N ALA A 53 -0.97 -10.08 -6.35
CA ALA A 53 -0.40 -11.08 -7.26
C ALA A 53 -0.54 -10.67 -8.74
N ILE A 54 -1.69 -10.12 -9.14
CA ILE A 54 -1.93 -9.65 -10.51
C ILE A 54 -1.03 -8.46 -10.83
N ALA A 55 -0.91 -7.47 -9.93
CA ALA A 55 -0.01 -6.34 -10.10
C ALA A 55 1.45 -6.80 -10.24
N ALA A 56 1.89 -7.71 -9.36
CA ALA A 56 3.25 -8.24 -9.40
C ALA A 56 3.57 -9.00 -10.70
N TYR A 57 2.57 -9.67 -11.30
CA TYR A 57 2.76 -10.40 -12.55
C TYR A 57 2.74 -9.48 -13.78
N PHE A 58 1.77 -8.58 -13.87
CA PHE A 58 1.54 -7.78 -15.08
C PHE A 58 2.24 -6.41 -15.09
N ALA A 59 2.62 -5.90 -13.92
CA ALA A 59 3.32 -4.62 -13.77
C ALA A 59 4.42 -4.73 -12.70
N PRO A 60 5.40 -5.65 -12.85
CA PRO A 60 6.46 -5.89 -11.87
C PRO A 60 7.32 -4.66 -11.56
N GLU A 61 7.40 -3.71 -12.49
CA GLU A 61 8.12 -2.45 -12.34
C GLU A 61 7.38 -1.40 -11.48
N MET A 62 6.08 -1.62 -11.22
CA MET A 62 5.28 -0.70 -10.42
C MET A 62 5.48 -0.90 -8.92
N GLN A 63 5.69 0.22 -8.22
CA GLN A 63 5.76 0.21 -6.77
C GLN A 63 4.37 -0.09 -6.18
N THR A 64 4.16 -1.33 -5.78
CA THR A 64 2.95 -1.78 -5.08
C THR A 64 3.19 -1.77 -3.57
N ILE A 65 2.32 -1.11 -2.82
CA ILE A 65 2.36 -1.01 -1.36
C ILE A 65 1.12 -1.69 -0.80
N GLU A 66 1.30 -2.69 0.06
CA GLU A 66 0.19 -3.47 0.64
C GLU A 66 -0.02 -3.14 2.11
N ILE A 67 -1.21 -2.62 2.45
CA ILE A 67 -1.58 -2.25 3.81
C ILE A 67 -2.74 -3.14 4.27
N PRO A 68 -2.46 -4.39 4.72
CA PRO A 68 -3.47 -5.38 5.13
C PRO A 68 -4.09 -5.03 6.48
N ALA A 69 -5.27 -5.54 6.83
CA ALA A 69 -5.84 -5.30 8.15
C ALA A 69 -5.01 -5.99 9.26
N TRP A 70 -5.34 -5.70 10.52
CA TRP A 70 -4.87 -6.56 11.63
C TRP A 70 -5.61 -7.90 11.59
N ASP A 71 -4.93 -8.97 12.02
CA ASP A 71 -5.49 -10.33 12.10
C ASP A 71 -6.23 -10.59 13.42
N CYS A 72 -6.61 -9.53 14.12
CA CYS A 72 -7.42 -9.57 15.34
C CYS A 72 -8.62 -8.62 15.22
N LEU A 73 -9.63 -8.83 16.08
CA LEU A 73 -10.81 -7.99 16.11
C LEU A 73 -10.53 -6.64 16.80
N PRO A 74 -11.35 -5.61 16.57
CA PRO A 74 -11.33 -4.40 17.39
C PRO A 74 -11.55 -4.77 18.87
N TYR A 75 -10.64 -4.29 19.74
CA TYR A 75 -10.67 -4.57 21.19
C TYR A 75 -10.47 -6.05 21.57
N ASP A 76 -9.78 -6.81 20.73
CA ASP A 76 -9.37 -8.19 21.04
C ASP A 76 -8.39 -8.23 22.23
N ARG A 77 -8.38 -9.37 22.92
CA ARG A 77 -7.45 -9.66 24.04
C ARG A 77 -6.10 -10.16 23.54
N VAL A 78 -6.02 -10.54 22.26
CA VAL A 78 -4.79 -11.02 21.62
C VAL A 78 -4.28 -9.97 20.64
N SER A 79 -3.00 -9.63 20.77
CA SER A 79 -2.33 -8.72 19.83
C SER A 79 -2.22 -9.32 18.44
N PRO A 80 -2.21 -8.50 17.37
CA PRO A 80 -1.94 -8.98 16.02
C PRO A 80 -0.56 -9.63 15.94
N ARG A 81 -0.36 -10.51 14.95
CA ARG A 81 0.93 -11.18 14.75
C ARG A 81 2.03 -10.16 14.50
N ARG A 82 3.17 -10.34 15.19
CA ARG A 82 4.34 -9.45 15.06
C ARG A 82 4.81 -9.29 13.61
N SER A 83 4.78 -10.35 12.81
CA SER A 83 5.14 -10.30 11.40
C SER A 83 4.20 -9.40 10.58
N LEU A 84 2.90 -9.45 10.86
CA LEU A 84 1.90 -8.60 10.22
C LEU A 84 2.07 -7.14 10.62
N VAL A 85 2.30 -6.87 11.90
CA VAL A 85 2.60 -5.51 12.40
C VAL A 85 3.87 -4.97 11.76
N GLY A 86 4.94 -5.77 11.72
CA GLY A 86 6.21 -5.39 11.07
C GLY A 86 6.03 -5.09 9.58
N ARG A 87 5.30 -5.94 8.85
CA ARG A 87 4.96 -5.70 7.45
C ARG A 87 4.18 -4.39 7.29
N ARG A 88 3.13 -4.17 8.09
CA ARG A 88 2.34 -2.92 8.03
C ARG A 88 3.21 -1.69 8.28
N LEU A 89 4.08 -1.72 9.28
CA LEU A 89 4.99 -0.61 9.57
C LEU A 89 5.98 -0.35 8.44
N ALA A 90 6.53 -1.41 7.83
CA ALA A 90 7.42 -1.29 6.67
C ALA A 90 6.70 -0.64 5.48
N GLU A 91 5.48 -1.07 5.17
CA GLU A 91 4.68 -0.55 4.04
C GLU A 91 4.20 0.89 4.28
N LEU A 92 3.84 1.25 5.52
CA LEU A 92 3.57 2.63 5.92
C LEU A 92 4.85 3.49 5.85
N GLY A 93 6.01 2.93 6.18
CA GLY A 93 7.31 3.58 6.05
C GLY A 93 7.61 3.96 4.59
N LYS A 94 7.42 3.02 3.65
CA LYS A 94 7.54 3.25 2.20
C LYS A 94 6.63 4.39 1.70
N LEU A 95 5.46 4.58 2.32
CA LEU A 95 4.58 5.70 1.95
C LEU A 95 5.17 7.07 2.31
N THR A 96 6.04 7.13 3.33
CA THR A 96 6.66 8.38 3.79
C THR A 96 7.82 8.84 2.92
N GLU A 97 8.46 7.90 2.21
CA GLU A 97 9.58 8.12 1.31
C GLU A 97 9.12 8.85 0.03
N PRO A 98 9.98 9.71 -0.56
CA PRO A 98 9.71 10.27 -1.87
C PRO A 98 9.68 9.15 -2.91
N SER A 99 8.70 9.20 -3.82
CA SER A 99 8.67 8.32 -4.99
C SER A 99 8.85 9.14 -6.26
N GLN A 100 9.61 8.59 -7.21
CA GLN A 100 9.84 9.20 -8.53
C GLN A 100 8.74 8.83 -9.54
N SER A 101 7.88 7.86 -9.19
CA SER A 101 6.77 7.37 -9.99
C SER A 101 5.50 7.29 -9.14
N GLY A 102 4.36 7.06 -9.80
CA GLY A 102 3.12 6.79 -9.09
C GLY A 102 3.15 5.42 -8.44
N ARG A 103 2.38 5.25 -7.37
CA ARG A 103 2.31 4.01 -6.59
C ARG A 103 0.93 3.38 -6.66
N VAL A 104 0.87 2.06 -6.62
CA VAL A 104 -0.37 1.31 -6.40
C VAL A 104 -0.45 0.93 -4.94
N ILE A 105 -1.40 1.50 -4.20
CA ILE A 105 -1.54 1.29 -2.76
C ILE A 105 -2.77 0.41 -2.55
N LEU A 106 -2.55 -0.84 -2.15
CA LEU A 106 -3.61 -1.81 -1.90
C LEU A 106 -3.94 -1.84 -0.41
N THR A 107 -5.20 -1.65 -0.07
CA THR A 107 -5.68 -1.76 1.31
C THR A 107 -7.07 -2.37 1.35
N THR A 108 -7.60 -2.62 2.55
CA THR A 108 -8.98 -3.07 2.75
C THR A 108 -9.78 -2.02 3.50
N VAL A 109 -11.12 -2.11 3.43
CA VAL A 109 -12.00 -1.25 4.23
C VAL A 109 -11.62 -1.34 5.73
N SER A 110 -11.40 -2.55 6.24
CA SER A 110 -11.01 -2.77 7.64
C SER A 110 -9.66 -2.14 7.99
N ALA A 111 -8.68 -2.22 7.09
CA ALA A 111 -7.37 -1.61 7.29
C ALA A 111 -7.40 -0.08 7.22
N LEU A 112 -8.20 0.47 6.30
CA LEU A 112 -8.33 1.91 6.06
C LEU A 112 -8.95 2.64 7.25
N LEU A 113 -9.88 2.00 7.96
CA LEU A 113 -10.54 2.57 9.14
C LEU A 113 -9.62 2.61 10.38
N GLN A 114 -8.52 1.86 10.38
CA GLN A 114 -7.57 1.86 11.49
C GLN A 114 -6.76 3.15 11.48
N LYS A 115 -6.72 3.85 12.63
CA LYS A 115 -5.79 4.97 12.81
C LYS A 115 -4.35 4.46 12.70
N VAL A 116 -3.53 5.21 11.98
CA VAL A 116 -2.10 4.94 11.81
C VAL A 116 -1.26 5.99 12.53
N PRO A 117 0.00 5.68 12.89
CA PRO A 117 0.91 6.68 13.44
C PRO A 117 1.05 7.89 12.49
N PRO A 118 1.25 9.10 13.03
CA PRO A 118 1.51 10.28 12.21
C PRO A 118 2.73 10.08 11.31
N ARG A 119 2.73 10.69 10.11
CA ARG A 119 3.86 10.64 9.17
C ARG A 119 5.19 11.03 9.82
N ALA A 120 5.19 12.09 10.63
CA ALA A 120 6.40 12.57 11.31
C ALA A 120 7.00 11.53 12.27
N PHE A 121 6.15 10.70 12.91
CA PHE A 121 6.62 9.61 13.75
C PHE A 121 7.34 8.54 12.92
N LEU A 122 6.75 8.14 11.79
CA LEU A 122 7.32 7.11 10.92
C LEU A 122 8.64 7.54 10.27
N GLN A 123 8.78 8.82 9.90
CA GLN A 123 10.01 9.35 9.30
C GLN A 123 11.21 9.32 10.27
N GLY A 124 10.97 9.42 11.58
CA GLY A 124 12.03 9.38 12.61
C GLY A 124 12.22 8.02 13.27
N ALA A 125 11.38 7.03 12.97
CA ALA A 125 11.38 5.73 13.66
C ALA A 125 12.40 4.72 13.09
N GLY A 126 12.94 4.97 11.90
CA GLY A 126 13.91 4.10 11.24
C GLY A 126 15.34 4.62 11.31
N ARG A 127 16.31 3.72 11.23
CA ARG A 127 17.73 4.04 11.03
C ARG A 127 18.24 3.32 9.79
N ALA A 128 18.84 4.05 8.86
CA ALA A 128 19.53 3.49 7.71
C ALA A 128 20.93 3.06 8.13
N LEU A 129 21.27 1.80 7.87
CA LEU A 129 22.59 1.22 8.14
C LEU A 129 23.15 0.64 6.86
N GLU A 130 24.41 0.97 6.56
CA GLU A 130 25.14 0.44 5.41
C GLU A 130 26.30 -0.44 5.87
N SER A 131 26.77 -1.33 5.00
CA SER A 131 27.95 -2.15 5.30
C SER A 131 29.16 -1.26 5.61
N GLY A 132 29.83 -1.50 6.73
CA GLY A 132 30.93 -0.67 7.22
C GLY A 132 30.51 0.46 8.16
N THR A 133 29.21 0.67 8.40
CA THR A 133 28.75 1.61 9.43
C THR A 133 29.21 1.15 10.80
N GLN A 134 30.02 1.97 11.49
CA GLN A 134 30.42 1.72 12.88
C GLN A 134 29.45 2.45 13.82
N ILE A 135 28.86 1.71 14.75
CA ILE A 135 27.94 2.24 15.76
C ILE A 135 28.36 1.68 17.11
N ALA A 136 28.40 2.55 18.13
CA ALA A 136 28.68 2.12 19.49
C ALA A 136 27.54 1.19 19.99
N PRO A 137 27.82 0.13 20.75
CA PRO A 137 26.78 -0.75 21.29
C PRO A 137 25.67 -0.02 22.04
N ASP A 138 26.01 1.06 22.76
CA ASP A 138 25.04 1.86 23.51
C ASP A 138 24.13 2.71 22.60
N ASP A 139 24.58 3.01 21.38
CA ASP A 139 23.78 3.72 20.38
C ASP A 139 22.86 2.77 19.58
N LEU A 140 22.98 1.45 19.75
CA LEU A 140 22.16 0.42 19.07
C LEU A 140 20.87 0.07 19.83
N VAL A 141 20.78 0.39 21.12
CA VAL A 141 19.72 -0.05 22.05
C VAL A 141 18.76 1.08 22.40
#